data_AF-A0A2T1G941-F1
#
_entry.id   AF-A0A2T1G941-F1
#
_cell.length_a   1.000
_cell.length_b   1.000
_cell.length_c   1.000
_cell.angle_alpha   90.00
_cell.angle_beta   90.00
_cell.angle_gamma   90.00
#
_symmetry.space_group_name_H-M   'P 1'
#
loop_
_entity.id
_entity.type
_entity.pdbx_description
1 polymer ?
#
loop_
_entity_poly.entity_id
_entity_poly.type
_entity_poly.pdbx_seq_one_letter_code
_entity_poly.pdbx_strand_id
1 'polypeptide(L)'
;MKNLPKVRPREQLSSHIHIRLTDSDYSEIQTLAHQVNLSMSDFMRRAALRRTMPHPLSVLDLKAYQVLCQINAQLKIAANNLNQMKKACNSALVLGEPVIVNRGLLENVQQLIRENQTAIKTIVANLTKSTVR
;
A
#
# COMPACT_ATOMS: atom_id res chain seq x y z
N MET A 1 8.46 -16.10 23.35
CA MET A 1 8.74 -15.57 22.00
C MET A 1 8.45 -16.68 21.00
N LYS A 2 7.57 -16.46 20.01
CA LYS A 2 7.30 -17.48 18.97
C LYS A 2 8.51 -17.51 18.03
N ASN A 3 9.18 -18.66 17.94
CA ASN A 3 10.28 -18.88 17.01
C ASN A 3 9.74 -18.73 15.58
N LEU A 4 10.27 -17.77 14.83
CA LEU A 4 10.02 -17.66 13.40
C LEU A 4 10.53 -18.94 12.71
N PRO A 5 9.79 -19.49 11.73
CA PRO A 5 10.23 -20.68 11.01
C PRO A 5 11.58 -20.40 10.33
N LYS A 6 12.57 -21.28 10.56
CA LYS A 6 13.87 -21.23 9.89
C LYS A 6 13.64 -21.34 8.37
N VAL A 7 13.83 -20.23 7.66
CA VAL A 7 13.81 -20.22 6.19
C VAL A 7 14.98 -21.07 5.72
N ARG A 8 14.71 -22.19 5.04
CA ARG A 8 15.75 -22.99 4.40
C ARG A 8 16.53 -22.09 3.41
N PRO A 9 17.87 -22.09 3.42
CA PRO A 9 18.64 -21.31 2.46
C PRO A 9 18.24 -21.74 1.05
N ARG A 10 17.89 -20.77 0.20
CA ARG A 10 17.62 -21.02 -1.22
C ARG A 10 18.90 -21.58 -1.84
N GLU A 11 18.84 -22.78 -2.40
CA GLU A 11 19.91 -23.30 -3.25
C GLU A 11 20.22 -22.29 -4.35
N GLN A 12 21.49 -21.92 -4.46
CA GLN A 12 21.94 -21.04 -5.54
C GLN A 12 21.91 -21.82 -6.86
N LEU A 13 21.32 -21.20 -7.88
CA LEU A 13 21.22 -21.82 -9.20
C LEU A 13 22.54 -21.57 -9.94
N SER A 14 23.28 -22.64 -10.21
CA SER A 14 24.61 -22.60 -10.82
C SER A 14 24.64 -23.03 -12.29
N SER A 15 23.68 -23.84 -12.74
CA SER A 15 23.59 -24.28 -14.14
C SER A 15 22.98 -23.20 -15.04
N HIS A 16 23.54 -23.03 -16.24
CA HIS A 16 23.05 -22.06 -17.24
C HIS A 16 22.72 -22.73 -18.58
N ILE A 17 21.79 -22.13 -19.32
CA ILE A 17 21.40 -22.54 -20.68
C ILE A 17 21.49 -21.31 -21.58
N HIS A 18 22.15 -21.44 -22.74
CA HIS A 18 22.19 -20.38 -23.74
C HIS A 18 21.05 -20.57 -24.74
N ILE A 19 20.25 -19.53 -24.93
CA ILE A 19 19.13 -19.50 -25.88
C ILE A 19 19.41 -18.40 -26.88
N ARG A 20 19.26 -18.70 -28.18
CA ARG A 20 19.32 -17.70 -29.26
C ARG A 20 17.90 -17.23 -29.55
N LEU A 21 17.71 -15.92 -29.57
CA LEU A 21 16.42 -15.26 -29.80
C LEU A 21 16.58 -14.26 -30.94
N THR A 22 15.51 -13.99 -31.66
CA THR A 22 15.44 -12.79 -32.49
C THR A 22 15.24 -11.56 -31.59
N ASP A 23 15.49 -10.36 -32.13
CA ASP A 23 15.28 -9.12 -31.37
C ASP A 23 13.80 -8.94 -30.96
N SER A 24 12.87 -9.36 -31.81
CA SER A 24 11.43 -9.34 -31.48
C SER A 24 11.10 -10.26 -30.31
N ASP A 25 11.57 -11.51 -30.35
CA ASP A 25 11.32 -12.48 -29.27
C ASP A 25 11.91 -11.98 -27.95
N TYR A 26 13.13 -11.45 -28.00
CA TYR A 26 13.78 -10.91 -26.81
C TYR A 26 12.97 -9.77 -26.19
N SER A 27 12.50 -8.83 -27.02
CA SER A 27 11.70 -7.69 -26.55
C SER A 27 10.35 -8.12 -25.96
N GLU A 28 9.67 -9.08 -26.58
CA GLU A 28 8.39 -9.59 -26.12
C GLU A 28 8.52 -10.29 -24.76
N ILE A 29 9.52 -11.18 -24.62
CA ILE A 29 9.77 -11.86 -23.35
C ILE A 29 10.14 -10.84 -22.26
N GLN A 30 10.89 -9.78 -22.61
CA GLN A 30 11.22 -8.71 -21.67
C GLN A 30 9.96 -8.01 -21.15
N THR A 31 9.04 -7.66 -22.06
CA THR A 31 7.77 -7.02 -21.70
C THR A 31 6.93 -7.93 -20.81
N LEU A 32 6.79 -9.21 -21.16
CA LEU A 32 6.02 -10.18 -20.37
C LEU A 32 6.61 -10.38 -18.97
N ALA A 33 7.93 -10.51 -18.86
CA ALA A 33 8.61 -10.62 -17.57
C ALA A 33 8.38 -9.38 -16.70
N HIS A 34 8.40 -8.20 -17.31
CA HIS A 34 8.18 -6.93 -16.61
C HIS A 34 6.72 -6.77 -16.14
N GLN A 35 5.74 -7.24 -16.90
CA GLN A 35 4.32 -7.20 -16.51
C GLN A 35 4.04 -8.00 -15.23
N VAL A 36 4.78 -9.09 -15.00
CA VAL A 36 4.67 -9.92 -13.79
C VAL A 36 5.76 -9.63 -12.76
N ASN A 37 6.53 -8.55 -12.93
CA ASN A 37 7.61 -8.10 -12.05
C ASN A 37 8.65 -9.20 -11.73
N LEU A 38 9.07 -9.93 -12.74
CA LEU A 38 10.13 -10.93 -12.65
C LEU A 38 11.35 -10.52 -13.48
N SER A 39 12.53 -11.00 -13.09
CA SER A 39 13.67 -10.98 -13.99
C SER A 39 13.41 -11.92 -15.17
N MET A 40 14.01 -11.61 -16.32
CA MET A 40 13.91 -12.45 -17.52
C MET A 40 14.22 -13.92 -17.23
N SER A 41 15.27 -14.18 -16.45
CA SER A 41 15.70 -15.53 -16.09
C SER A 41 14.69 -16.27 -15.20
N ASP A 42 14.06 -15.59 -14.24
CA ASP A 42 13.04 -16.22 -13.40
C ASP A 42 11.74 -16.46 -14.18
N PHE A 43 11.36 -15.51 -15.03
CA PHE A 43 10.23 -15.65 -15.95
C PHE A 43 10.40 -16.87 -16.86
N MET A 44 11.51 -16.95 -17.58
CA MET A 44 11.80 -18.07 -18.50
C MET A 44 11.87 -19.40 -17.78
N ARG A 45 12.51 -19.45 -16.60
CA ARG A 45 12.57 -20.67 -15.79
C ARG A 45 11.19 -21.13 -15.35
N ARG A 46 10.33 -20.22 -14.89
CA ARG A 46 8.95 -20.55 -14.48
C ARG A 46 8.12 -21.01 -15.67
N ALA A 47 8.21 -20.33 -16.80
CA ALA A 47 7.52 -20.69 -18.03
C ALA A 47 7.91 -22.09 -18.49
N ALA A 48 9.21 -22.37 -18.60
CA ALA A 48 9.74 -23.67 -19.02
C ALA A 48 9.33 -24.81 -18.07
N LEU A 49 9.29 -24.55 -16.77
CA LEU A 49 8.90 -25.53 -15.74
C LEU A 49 7.39 -25.56 -15.46
N ARG A 50 6.58 -24.82 -16.23
CA ARG A 50 5.11 -24.67 -16.01
C ARG A 50 4.76 -24.32 -14.56
N ARG A 51 5.60 -23.54 -13.90
CA ARG A 51 5.35 -23.05 -12.54
C ARG A 51 4.36 -21.90 -12.59
N THR A 52 3.57 -21.74 -11.53
CA THR A 52 2.64 -20.61 -11.38
C THR A 52 3.37 -19.28 -11.56
N MET A 53 2.87 -18.48 -12.49
CA MET A 53 3.30 -17.09 -12.66
C MET A 53 2.66 -16.21 -11.57
N PRO A 54 3.39 -15.21 -11.05
CA PRO A 54 2.76 -14.17 -10.26
C PRO A 54 1.62 -13.54 -11.07
N HIS A 55 0.55 -13.15 -10.39
CA HIS A 55 -0.45 -12.31 -11.04
C HIS A 55 0.24 -11.02 -11.48
N PRO A 56 -0.02 -10.51 -12.69
CA PRO A 56 0.46 -9.20 -13.10
C PRO A 56 0.11 -8.22 -11.97
N LEU A 57 1.11 -7.48 -11.49
CA LEU A 57 0.82 -6.43 -10.53
C LEU A 57 -0.09 -5.47 -11.28
N SER A 58 -1.36 -5.38 -10.88
CA SER A 58 -2.20 -4.24 -11.28
C SER A 58 -1.35 -3.02 -11.02
N VAL A 59 -1.10 -2.19 -12.05
CA VAL A 59 -0.21 -1.03 -11.97
C VAL A 59 -0.52 -0.31 -10.67
N LEU A 60 0.30 -0.58 -9.64
CA LEU A 60 0.05 -0.03 -8.33
C LEU A 60 0.41 1.43 -8.54
N ASP A 61 -0.60 2.29 -8.53
CA ASP A 61 -0.35 3.72 -8.58
C ASP A 61 0.39 4.08 -7.28
N LEU A 62 1.72 4.03 -7.34
CA LEU A 62 2.61 4.25 -6.22
C LEU A 62 2.36 5.63 -5.62
N LYS A 63 1.96 6.59 -6.46
CA LYS A 63 1.58 7.93 -6.03
C LYS A 63 0.28 7.88 -5.22
N ALA A 64 -0.76 7.19 -5.71
CA ALA A 64 -1.99 6.99 -4.94
C ALA A 64 -1.72 6.27 -3.60
N TYR A 65 -0.86 5.26 -3.59
CA TYR A 65 -0.49 4.53 -2.38
C TYR A 65 0.24 5.43 -1.36
N GLN A 66 1.20 6.25 -1.81
CA GLN A 66 1.89 7.21 -0.94
C GLN A 66 0.93 8.22 -0.31
N VAL A 67 -0.01 8.74 -1.10
CA VAL A 67 -1.03 9.67 -0.58
C VAL A 67 -1.92 8.97 0.46
N LEU A 68 -2.35 7.72 0.22
CA LEU A 68 -3.13 6.96 1.20
C LEU A 68 -2.36 6.73 2.52
N CYS A 69 -1.05 6.51 2.46
CA CYS A 69 -0.21 6.42 3.66
C CYS A 69 -0.18 7.74 4.46
N GLN A 70 -0.11 8.88 3.79
CA GLN A 70 -0.17 10.20 4.43
C GLN A 70 -1.53 10.44 5.09
N ILE A 71 -2.63 10.13 4.38
CA ILE A 71 -4.00 10.20 4.90
C ILE A 71 -4.15 9.33 6.16
N ASN A 72 -3.62 8.10 6.14
CA ASN A 72 -3.65 7.21 7.30
C ASN A 72 -2.93 7.81 8.53
N ALA A 73 -1.78 8.45 8.32
CA ALA A 73 -1.06 9.12 9.40
C ALA A 73 -1.87 10.29 9.99
N GLN A 74 -2.49 11.11 9.14
CA GLN A 74 -3.34 12.23 9.56
C GLN A 74 -4.57 11.76 10.34
N LEU A 75 -5.23 10.70 9.88
CA LEU A 75 -6.40 10.12 10.56
C LEU A 75 -6.02 9.55 11.94
N LYS A 76 -4.83 8.96 12.09
CA LYS A 76 -4.34 8.53 13.42
C LYS A 76 -4.16 9.71 14.37
N ILE A 77 -3.63 10.84 13.89
CA ILE A 77 -3.48 12.05 14.70
C ILE A 77 -4.87 12.57 15.11
N ALA A 78 -5.82 12.65 14.17
CA ALA A 78 -7.20 13.05 14.45
C ALA A 78 -7.85 12.14 15.51
N ALA A 79 -7.70 10.82 15.38
CA ALA A 79 -8.24 9.85 16.33
C ALA A 79 -7.64 10.02 17.74
N ASN A 80 -6.33 10.26 17.84
CA ASN A 80 -5.67 10.52 19.10
C ASN A 80 -6.19 11.81 19.77
N ASN A 81 -6.35 12.88 19.00
CA ASN A 81 -6.89 14.16 19.51
C ASN A 81 -8.33 13.99 20.00
N LEU A 82 -9.19 13.26 19.27
CA LEU A 82 -10.55 12.93 19.71
C LEU A 82 -10.55 12.11 21.01
N ASN A 83 -9.64 11.14 21.12
CA ASN A 83 -9.52 10.35 22.34
C ASN A 83 -9.04 11.17 23.54
N GLN A 84 -8.14 12.14 23.33
CA GLN A 84 -7.72 13.07 24.37
C GLN A 84 -8.87 13.97 24.81
N MET A 85 -9.63 14.55 23.88
CA MET A 85 -10.83 15.36 24.19
C MET A 85 -11.87 14.54 24.95
N LYS A 86 -12.16 13.31 24.51
CA LYS A 86 -13.06 12.39 25.23
C LYS A 86 -12.61 12.17 26.67
N LYS A 87 -11.31 11.88 26.88
CA LYS A 87 -10.76 11.66 28.22
C LYS A 87 -10.89 12.90 29.09
N ALA A 88 -10.57 14.08 28.56
CA ALA A 88 -10.70 15.34 29.28
C ALA A 88 -12.16 15.60 29.71
N CYS A 89 -13.13 15.42 28.80
CA CYS A 89 -14.54 15.56 29.12
C CYS A 89 -14.99 14.57 30.21
N ASN A 90 -14.60 13.31 30.08
CA ASN A 90 -14.95 12.28 31.05
C ASN A 90 -14.34 12.58 32.43
N SER A 91 -13.09 13.03 32.48
CA SER A 91 -12.42 13.40 33.74
C SER A 91 -13.10 14.59 34.41
N ALA A 92 -13.42 15.65 33.66
CA ALA A 92 -14.11 16.82 34.20
C ALA A 92 -15.49 16.44 34.78
N LEU A 93 -16.24 15.59 34.07
CA LEU A 93 -17.54 15.11 34.54
C LEU A 93 -17.44 14.28 35.82
N VAL A 94 -16.41 13.43 35.95
CA VAL A 94 -16.17 12.63 37.17
C VAL A 94 -15.77 13.52 38.36
N LEU A 95 -15.01 14.59 38.12
CA LEU A 95 -14.56 15.52 39.15
C LEU A 95 -15.61 16.57 39.53
N GLY A 96 -16.75 16.64 38.82
CA GLY A 96 -17.75 17.69 39.00
C GLY A 96 -17.28 19.06 38.52
N GLU A 97 -16.23 19.11 37.70
CA GLU A 97 -15.66 20.32 37.14
C GLU A 97 -16.38 20.73 35.84
N PRO A 98 -16.38 22.02 35.48
CA PRO A 98 -16.92 22.46 34.20
C PRO A 98 -16.11 21.82 33.05
N VAL A 99 -16.84 21.23 32.09
CA VAL A 99 -16.22 20.64 30.90
C VAL A 99 -15.70 21.75 29.98
N ILE A 100 -14.39 21.89 29.88
CA ILE A 100 -13.73 22.83 28.97
C ILE A 100 -13.23 22.05 27.75
N VAL A 101 -13.92 22.20 26.61
CA VAL A 101 -13.48 21.64 25.33
C VAL A 101 -12.69 22.68 24.55
N ASN A 102 -11.49 22.31 24.09
CA ASN A 102 -10.73 23.12 23.15
C ASN A 102 -11.44 23.11 21.78
N ARG A 103 -12.27 24.12 21.52
CA ARG A 103 -13.06 24.26 20.29
C ARG A 103 -12.19 24.38 19.04
N GLY A 104 -11.07 25.11 19.11
CA GLY A 104 -10.15 25.23 17.98
C GLY A 104 -9.51 23.89 17.60
N LEU A 105 -9.14 23.06 18.58
CA LEU A 105 -8.66 21.71 18.31
C LEU A 105 -9.75 20.83 17.67
N LEU A 106 -11.00 20.94 18.14
CA LEU A 106 -12.13 20.20 17.58
C LEU A 106 -12.39 20.60 16.12
N GLU A 107 -12.40 21.90 15.82
CA GLU A 107 -12.57 22.44 14.46
C GLU A 107 -11.45 21.96 13.54
N ASN A 108 -10.19 22.01 13.99
CA ASN A 108 -9.04 21.52 13.22
C ASN A 108 -9.17 20.02 12.90
N VAL A 109 -9.60 19.21 13.87
CA VAL A 109 -9.83 17.77 13.64
C VAL A 109 -10.97 17.52 12.66
N GLN A 110 -12.07 18.27 12.77
CA GLN A 110 -13.20 18.16 11.83
C GLN A 110 -12.79 18.53 10.41
N GLN A 111 -12.01 19.60 10.26
CA GLN A 111 -11.49 20.03 8.97
C GLN A 111 -10.57 18.98 8.35
N LEU A 112 -9.63 18.44 9.14
CA LEU A 112 -8.72 17.38 8.69
C LEU A 112 -9.45 16.12 8.22
N ILE A 113 -10.55 15.73 8.88
CA ILE A 113 -11.38 14.59 8.46
C ILE A 113 -12.08 14.88 7.12
N ARG A 114 -12.63 16.08 6.93
CA ARG A 114 -13.30 16.48 5.68
C ARG A 114 -12.34 16.52 4.49
N GLU A 115 -11.15 17.06 4.70
CA GLU A 115 -10.09 17.12 3.68
C GLU A 115 -9.66 15.70 3.27
N ASN A 116 -9.43 14.83 4.26
CA ASN A 116 -9.07 13.43 4.01
C ASN A 116 -10.18 12.66 3.27
N GLN A 117 -11.45 12.86 3.64
CA GLN A 117 -12.58 12.27 2.93
C GLN A 117 -12.62 12.70 1.46
N THR A 118 -12.35 13.98 1.19
CA THR A 118 -12.32 14.54 -0.17
C THR A 118 -11.16 13.95 -0.98
N ALA A 119 -9.96 13.87 -0.39
CA ALA A 119 -8.79 13.28 -1.03
C ALA A 119 -9.02 11.79 -1.39
N ILE A 120 -9.59 11.01 -0.48
CA ILE A 120 -9.93 9.59 -0.73
C ILE A 120 -10.91 9.48 -1.90
N LYS A 121 -11.98 10.29 -1.94
CA LYS A 121 -12.95 10.27 -3.05
C LYS A 121 -12.29 10.57 -4.38
N THR A 122 -11.37 11.53 -4.43
CA THR A 122 -10.62 11.87 -5.65
C THR A 122 -9.73 10.71 -6.10
N ILE A 123 -9.02 10.06 -5.18
CA ILE A 123 -8.18 8.88 -5.49
C ILE A 123 -9.05 7.76 -6.08
N VAL A 124 -10.17 7.44 -5.43
CA VAL A 124 -11.10 6.40 -5.91
C VAL A 124 -11.63 6.76 -7.31
N ALA A 125 -12.05 8.01 -7.52
CA ALA A 125 -12.51 8.46 -8.83
C ALA A 125 -11.42 8.32 -9.92
N ASN A 126 -10.17 8.67 -9.61
CA ASN A 126 -9.06 8.53 -10.56
C ASN A 126 -8.73 7.07 -10.86
N LEU A 127 -8.77 6.19 -9.85
CA LEU A 127 -8.59 4.75 -10.04
C LEU A 127 -9.70 4.19 -10.94
N THR A 128 -10.96 4.52 -10.68
CA THR A 128 -12.09 4.04 -11.50
C THR A 128 -12.01 4.50 -12.95
N LYS A 129 -11.54 5.72 -13.22
CA LYS A 129 -11.29 6.20 -14.58
C LYS A 129 -10.13 5.48 -15.27
N SER A 130 -9.10 5.09 -14.51
CA SER A 130 -7.92 4.41 -15.06
C SER A 130 -8.16 2.92 -15.34
N THR A 131 -9.17 2.30 -14.74
CA THR A 131 -9.54 0.89 -14.97
C THR A 131 -10.43 0.69 -16.22
N VAL A 132 -10.93 1.76 -16.85
CA VAL A 132 -11.80 1.72 -18.05
C VAL A 132 -10.99 1.86 -19.36
N ARG A 133 -9.74 1.37 -19.39
CA ARG A 133 -8.92 1.30 -20.60
C ARG A 133 -8.37 -0.09 -20.81
#